data_AF-A0A533W425-F1
#
_entry.id   AF-A0A533W425-F1
#
_cell.length_a   1.000
_cell.length_b   1.000
_cell.length_c   1.000
_cell.angle_alpha   90.00
_cell.angle_beta   90.00
_cell.angle_gamma   90.00
#
_symmetry.space_group_name_H-M   'P 1'
#
loop_
_entity.id
_entity.type
_entity.pdbx_description
1 polymer ?
#
loop_
_entity_poly.entity_id
_entity_poly.type
_entity_poly.pdbx_seq_one_letter_code
_entity_poly.pdbx_strand_id
1 'polypeptide(L)'
;METKRGIDGELLGLCVDWRFGTAPHDDFIQGLLRDLRSRNLYVRYAPPEPFIDALAGRPNEGTAVRTLAQLLGVKGSLVYIGDSVSDNPAFDEADLGICVLH
;
A
#
# COMPACT_ATOMS: atom_id res chain seq x y z
N MET A 1 -0.94 3.13 -15.87
CA MET A 1 -0.33 1.99 -15.14
C MET A 1 1.03 2.45 -14.64
N GLU A 2 1.31 2.23 -13.37
CA GLU A 2 2.56 2.59 -12.71
C GLU A 2 3.26 1.32 -12.20
N THR A 3 4.59 1.26 -12.30
CA THR A 3 5.39 0.17 -11.74
C THR A 3 5.99 0.58 -10.40
N LYS A 4 5.81 -0.22 -9.35
CA LYS A 4 6.45 -0.02 -8.05
C LYS A 4 7.74 -0.83 -8.01
N ARG A 5 8.87 -0.18 -7.75
CA ARG A 5 10.20 -0.79 -7.74
C ARG A 5 10.89 -0.57 -6.41
N GLY A 6 11.72 -1.54 -6.01
CA GLY A 6 12.60 -1.36 -4.87
C GLY A 6 13.86 -0.58 -5.23
N ILE A 7 14.73 -0.43 -4.23
CA ILE A 7 15.97 0.35 -4.35
C ILE A 7 16.96 -0.30 -5.32
N ASP A 8 16.91 -1.63 -5.47
CA ASP A 8 17.75 -2.38 -6.39
C ASP A 8 17.13 -2.50 -7.79
N GLY A 9 16.00 -1.83 -8.03
CA GLY A 9 15.30 -1.77 -9.31
C GLY A 9 14.38 -2.96 -9.60
N GLU A 10 14.27 -3.89 -8.67
CA GLU A 10 13.37 -5.05 -8.74
C GLU A 10 11.90 -4.62 -8.78
N LEU A 11 11.08 -5.35 -9.55
CA LEU A 11 9.65 -5.07 -9.64
C LEU A 11 8.92 -5.63 -8.41
N LEU A 12 8.40 -4.74 -7.56
CA LEU A 12 7.67 -5.09 -6.35
C LEU A 12 6.15 -5.07 -6.54
N GLY A 13 5.66 -4.38 -7.58
CA GLY A 13 4.25 -4.33 -7.87
C GLY A 13 3.86 -3.43 -9.02
N LEU A 14 2.56 -3.35 -9.24
CA LEU A 14 1.92 -2.58 -10.30
C LEU A 14 0.70 -1.87 -9.73
N CYS A 15 0.45 -0.64 -10.17
CA CYS A 15 -0.79 0.09 -9.91
C CYS A 15 -1.50 0.36 -11.24
N VAL A 16 -2.75 -0.07 -11.32
CA VAL A 16 -3.67 0.28 -12.40
C VAL A 16 -4.59 1.37 -11.88
N ASP A 17 -4.33 2.62 -12.26
CA ASP A 17 -5.02 3.81 -11.77
C ASP A 17 -5.78 4.48 -12.92
N TRP A 18 -7.05 4.81 -12.70
CA TRP A 18 -7.93 5.52 -13.63
C TRP A 18 -8.56 6.77 -13.01
N ARG A 19 -7.95 7.35 -11.97
CA ARG A 19 -8.42 8.52 -11.22
C ARG A 19 -8.63 9.76 -12.09
N PHE A 20 -7.87 9.88 -13.17
CA PHE A 20 -7.98 10.94 -14.19
C PHE A 20 -8.40 10.42 -15.57
N GLY A 21 -8.96 9.21 -15.62
CA GLY A 21 -9.35 8.55 -16.87
C GLY A 21 -10.76 7.98 -16.80
N THR A 22 -11.13 7.25 -17.85
CA THR A 22 -12.36 6.48 -17.87
C THR A 22 -12.19 5.22 -17.02
N ALA A 23 -13.13 4.97 -16.11
CA ALA A 23 -13.16 3.73 -15.34
C ALA A 23 -13.25 2.52 -16.29
N PRO A 24 -12.41 1.49 -16.12
CA PRO A 24 -12.54 0.25 -16.86
C PRO A 24 -13.91 -0.40 -16.60
N HIS A 25 -14.40 -1.18 -17.56
CA HIS A 25 -15.61 -1.97 -17.38
C HIS A 25 -15.43 -2.98 -16.23
N ASP A 26 -16.49 -3.27 -15.48
CA ASP A 26 -16.43 -4.17 -14.32
C ASP A 26 -15.91 -5.57 -14.69
N ASP A 27 -16.26 -6.08 -15.87
CA ASP A 27 -15.76 -7.37 -16.37
C ASP A 27 -14.25 -7.39 -16.52
N PHE A 28 -13.66 -6.27 -16.98
CA PHE A 28 -12.21 -6.13 -17.07
C PHE A 28 -11.59 -6.12 -15.66
N ILE A 29 -12.18 -5.36 -14.73
CA ILE A 29 -11.72 -5.30 -13.33
C ILE A 29 -11.75 -6.71 -12.72
N GLN A 30 -12.86 -7.43 -12.81
CA GLN A 30 -12.98 -8.79 -12.25
C GLN A 30 -12.08 -9.81 -12.94
N GLY A 31 -11.86 -9.68 -14.26
CA GLY A 31 -10.87 -10.47 -14.99
C GLY A 31 -9.45 -10.24 -14.48
N LEU A 32 -9.06 -8.98 -14.34
CA LEU A 32 -7.75 -8.57 -13.84
C LEU A 32 -7.52 -9.03 -12.39
N LEU A 33 -8.49 -8.83 -11.50
CA LEU A 33 -8.39 -9.28 -10.10
C LEU A 33 -8.17 -10.79 -10.00
N ARG A 34 -8.85 -11.58 -10.84
CA ARG A 34 -8.69 -13.05 -10.89
C ARG A 34 -7.29 -13.44 -11.38
N ASP A 35 -6.81 -12.83 -12.47
CA ASP A 35 -5.46 -13.11 -13.00
C ASP A 35 -4.36 -12.72 -12.02
N LEU A 36 -4.46 -11.57 -11.35
CA LEU A 36 -3.46 -11.15 -10.38
C LEU A 36 -3.43 -12.07 -9.14
N ARG A 37 -4.61 -12.46 -8.63
CA ARG A 37 -4.72 -13.38 -7.49
C ARG A 37 -4.25 -14.80 -7.83
N SER A 38 -4.50 -15.28 -9.05
CA SER A 38 -4.03 -16.61 -9.48
C SER A 38 -2.49 -16.70 -9.55
N ARG A 39 -1.82 -15.55 -9.74
CA ARG A 39 -0.36 -15.40 -9.67
C ARG A 39 0.17 -15.21 -8.24
N ASN A 40 -0.67 -15.41 -7.23
CA ASN A 40 -0.33 -15.26 -5.81
C ASN A 40 0.16 -13.85 -5.43
N LEU A 41 -0.30 -12.82 -6.15
CA LEU A 41 -0.04 -11.43 -5.78
C LEU A 41 -1.03 -10.98 -4.71
N TYR A 42 -0.56 -10.12 -3.80
CA TYR A 42 -1.46 -9.38 -2.94
C TYR A 42 -2.14 -8.28 -3.75
N VAL A 43 -3.48 -8.30 -3.78
CA VAL A 43 -4.27 -7.34 -4.56
C VAL A 43 -5.12 -6.49 -3.64
N ARG A 44 -4.90 -5.17 -3.65
CA ARG A 44 -5.74 -4.18 -2.97
C ARG A 44 -6.66 -3.52 -3.98
N TYR A 45 -7.96 -3.66 -3.73
CA TYR A 45 -9.02 -2.99 -4.46
C TYR A 45 -10.20 -2.77 -3.53
N ALA A 46 -10.49 -1.52 -3.19
CA ALA A 46 -11.56 -1.13 -2.29
C ALA A 46 -12.41 -0.03 -2.94
N PRO A 47 -13.45 -0.38 -3.69
CA PRO A 47 -14.37 0.61 -4.26
C PRO A 47 -14.90 1.56 -3.16
N PRO A 48 -15.03 2.87 -3.45
CA PRO A 48 -14.98 3.50 -4.77
C PRO A 48 -13.57 3.95 -5.22
N GLU A 49 -12.49 3.48 -4.61
CA GLU A 49 -11.12 3.85 -5.00
C GLU A 49 -10.88 3.59 -6.50
N PRO A 50 -10.38 4.59 -7.27
CA PRO A 50 -10.24 4.49 -8.71
C PRO A 50 -8.89 3.87 -9.12
N PHE A 51 -8.43 2.88 -8.38
CA PHE A 51 -7.19 2.17 -8.67
C PHE A 51 -7.18 0.74 -8.12
N ILE A 52 -6.27 -0.08 -8.64
CA ILE A 52 -5.96 -1.42 -8.17
C ILE A 52 -4.45 -1.49 -7.95
N ASP A 53 -4.04 -1.86 -6.74
CA ASP A 53 -2.65 -2.20 -6.44
C ASP A 53 -2.45 -3.71 -6.44
N ALA A 54 -1.40 -4.17 -7.12
CA ALA A 54 -0.94 -5.55 -7.10
C ALA A 54 0.52 -5.60 -6.65
N LEU A 55 0.80 -6.30 -5.55
CA LEU A 55 2.09 -6.31 -4.88
C LEU A 55 2.60 -7.73 -4.71
N ALA A 56 3.93 -7.91 -4.76
CA ALA A 56 4.59 -9.20 -4.57
C ALA A 56 4.37 -9.79 -3.16
N GLY A 57 3.97 -8.96 -2.20
CA GLY A 57 3.59 -9.37 -0.86
C GLY A 57 2.65 -8.35 -0.23
N ARG A 58 2.02 -8.73 0.88
CA ARG A 58 1.17 -7.80 1.64
C ARG A 58 2.05 -6.79 2.37
N PRO A 59 1.95 -5.48 2.06
CA PRO A 59 2.72 -4.47 2.76
C PRO A 59 2.26 -4.39 4.22
N ASN A 60 3.21 -4.11 5.10
CA ASN A 60 2.98 -3.88 6.52
C ASN A 60 3.72 -2.61 6.93
N GLU A 61 2.98 -1.53 7.08
CA GLU A 61 3.54 -0.21 7.38
C GLU A 61 4.20 -0.17 8.75
N GLY A 62 3.69 -0.91 9.75
CA GLY A 62 4.35 -1.06 11.05
C GLY A 62 5.75 -1.67 10.93
N THR A 63 5.90 -2.73 10.14
CA THR A 63 7.21 -3.35 9.91
C THR A 63 8.15 -2.40 9.18
N ALA A 64 7.64 -1.61 8.23
CA ALA A 64 8.43 -0.59 7.54
C ALA A 64 8.88 0.51 8.51
N VAL A 65 7.97 1.04 9.33
CA VAL A 65 8.25 2.08 10.33
C VAL A 65 9.28 1.61 11.35
N ARG A 66 9.08 0.44 11.95
CA ARG A 66 10.03 -0.17 12.89
C ARG A 66 11.42 -0.35 12.26
N THR A 67 11.46 -0.88 11.03
CA THR A 67 12.73 -1.10 10.32
C THR A 67 13.44 0.22 10.07
N LEU A 68 12.71 1.24 9.63
CA LEU A 68 13.27 2.56 9.37
C LEU A 68 13.78 3.23 10.66
N ALA A 69 13.02 3.15 11.75
CA ALA A 69 13.44 3.68 13.05
C ALA A 69 14.74 3.04 13.54
N GLN A 70 14.89 1.73 13.37
CA GLN A 70 16.11 0.99 13.70
C GLN A 70 17.29 1.41 12.81
N LEU A 71 17.10 1.48 11.49
CA LEU A 71 18.14 1.86 10.54
C LEU A 71 18.64 3.30 10.76
N LEU A 72 17.73 4.21 11.11
CA LEU A 72 18.07 5.61 11.38
C LEU A 72 18.57 5.83 12.82
N GLY A 73 18.56 4.80 13.67
CA GLY A 73 18.98 4.90 15.06
C GLY A 73 18.15 5.89 15.85
N VAL A 74 16.84 5.96 15.61
CA VAL A 74 15.92 6.85 16.33
C VAL A 74 15.93 6.50 17.81
N LYS A 75 16.30 7.47 18.65
CA LYS A 75 16.37 7.32 20.12
C LYS A 75 15.30 8.10 20.89
N GLY A 76 14.65 9.04 20.20
CA GLY A 76 13.55 9.84 20.76
C GLY A 76 12.20 9.24 20.42
N SER A 77 11.14 9.98 20.76
CA SER A 77 9.78 9.55 20.46
C SER A 77 9.50 9.50 18.96
N LEU A 78 8.82 8.44 18.54
CA LEU A 78 8.36 8.22 17.18
C LEU A 78 6.93 8.72 17.03
N VAL A 79 6.73 9.64 16.08
CA VAL A 79 5.40 10.14 15.70
C VAL A 79 5.04 9.57 14.33
N TYR A 80 3.84 8.99 14.22
CA TYR A 80 3.28 8.53 12.95
C TYR A 80 1.97 9.26 12.66
N ILE A 81 1.79 9.66 11.40
CA ILE A 81 0.61 10.40 10.91
C ILE A 81 0.03 9.60 9.75
N GLY A 82 -1.26 9.27 9.83
CA GLY A 82 -1.98 8.49 8.82
C GLY A 82 -3.46 8.83 8.80
N ASP A 83 -4.20 8.25 7.85
CA ASP A 83 -5.61 8.56 7.59
C ASP A 83 -6.46 7.33 7.28
N SER A 84 -5.84 6.14 7.28
CA SER A 84 -6.45 4.93 6.74
C SER A 84 -6.34 3.75 7.72
N VAL A 85 -7.15 2.72 7.50
CA VAL A 85 -7.05 1.46 8.26
C VAL A 85 -5.74 0.73 7.97
N SER A 86 -5.11 0.95 6.80
CA SER A 86 -3.80 0.37 6.49
C SER A 86 -2.69 0.88 7.40
N ASP A 87 -2.87 2.06 8.00
CA ASP A 87 -1.94 2.69 8.94
C ASP A 87 -1.98 2.08 10.34
N ASN A 88 -2.99 1.27 10.67
CA ASN A 88 -3.14 0.70 12.02
C ASN A 88 -1.87 0.02 12.54
N PRO A 89 -1.19 -0.85 11.77
CA PRO A 89 0.07 -1.44 12.23
C PRO A 89 1.18 -0.40 12.45
N ALA A 90 1.18 0.73 11.74
CA ALA A 90 2.15 1.80 11.96
C ALA A 90 1.84 2.64 13.19
N PHE A 91 0.55 2.88 13.48
CA PHE A 91 0.13 3.48 14.75
C PHE A 91 0.55 2.64 15.95
N ASP A 92 0.49 1.30 15.85
CA ASP A 92 0.90 0.39 16.93
C ASP A 92 2.41 0.45 17.26
N GLU A 93 3.26 0.85 16.29
CA GLU A 93 4.72 0.96 16.49
C GLU A 93 5.15 2.35 16.97
N ALA A 94 4.29 3.36 16.88
CA ALA A 94 4.60 4.74 17.22
C ALA A 94 4.29 5.06 18.69
N ASP A 95 5.08 5.95 19.30
CA ASP A 95 4.76 6.48 20.64
C ASP A 95 3.55 7.42 20.60
N LEU A 96 3.36 8.09 19.46
CA LEU A 96 2.22 8.98 19.21
C LEU A 96 1.70 8.78 17.78
N GLY A 97 0.49 8.24 17.68
CA GLY A 97 -0.27 8.17 16.43
C GLY A 97 -1.21 9.36 16.26
N ILE A 98 -1.19 10.00 15.09
CA ILE A 98 -2.12 11.06 14.71
C ILE A 98 -2.94 10.58 13.52
N CYS A 99 -4.24 10.36 13.75
CA CYS A 99 -5.20 10.01 12.70
C CYS A 99 -5.86 11.27 12.13
N VAL A 100 -5.76 11.47 10.81
CA VAL A 100 -6.37 12.59 10.10
C VAL A 100 -7.81 12.23 9.72
N LEU A 101 -8.76 13.08 10.11
CA LEU A 101 -10.17 12.97 9.73
C LEU A 101 -10.43 13.77 8.45
N HIS A 102 -11.19 13.17 7.52
CA HIS A 102 -11.63 13.78 6.25
C HIS A 102 -13.10 14.16 6.29
#